data_AF-A0A5N8ZDH1-F1
#
_entry.id   AF-A0A5N8ZDH1-F1
#
_cell.length_a   1.000
_cell.length_b   1.000
_cell.length_c   1.000
_cell.angle_alpha   90.00
_cell.angle_beta   90.00
_cell.angle_gamma   90.00
#
_symmetry.space_group_name_H-M   'P 1'
#
loop_
_entity.id
_entity.type
_entity.pdbx_description
1 polymer ?
#
loop_
_entity_poly.entity_id
_entity_poly.type
_entity_poly.pdbx_seq_one_letter_code
_entity_poly.pdbx_strand_id
1 'polypeptide(L)'
;MKKITKIFFIVLILSIIGCHTPPSRESQDKDFFSFDQVINTSDRILKLSRNGNQISFIVDDISYTSFQFKVLKKIKGSSKKDDLIYITFTNDYLDDLI
;
A
#
# COMPACT_ATOMS: atom_id res chain seq x y z
N MET A 1 8.35 30.41 -31.39
CA MET A 1 8.66 29.01 -30.98
C MET A 1 9.02 28.86 -29.50
N LYS A 2 9.96 29.64 -28.93
CA LYS A 2 10.41 29.48 -27.51
C LYS A 2 9.32 29.46 -26.42
N LYS A 3 8.20 30.19 -26.59
CA LYS A 3 7.09 30.23 -25.61
C LYS A 3 6.25 28.94 -25.57
N ILE A 4 5.99 28.33 -26.73
CA ILE A 4 5.20 27.08 -26.83
C ILE A 4 6.02 25.91 -26.27
N THR A 5 7.32 25.86 -26.55
CA THR A 5 8.22 24.83 -26.01
C THR A 5 8.29 24.88 -24.48
N LYS A 6 8.27 26.08 -23.87
CA LYS A 6 8.22 26.23 -22.41
C LYS A 6 6.93 25.70 -21.79
N ILE A 7 5.77 25.95 -22.43
CA ILE A 7 4.47 25.46 -21.94
C ILE A 7 4.43 23.93 -22.00
N PHE A 8 4.93 23.33 -23.08
CA PHE A 8 5.02 21.87 -23.21
C PHE A 8 5.89 21.23 -22.12
N PHE A 9 7.01 21.88 -21.78
CA PHE A 9 7.90 21.40 -20.72
C PHE A 9 7.26 21.49 -19.33
N ILE A 10 6.47 22.54 -19.07
CA ILE A 10 5.74 22.72 -17.81
C ILE A 10 4.65 21.64 -17.64
N VAL A 11 3.89 21.35 -18.71
CA VAL A 11 2.86 20.29 -18.68
C VAL A 11 3.49 18.92 -18.46
N LEU A 12 4.62 18.63 -19.11
CA LEU A 12 5.35 17.37 -18.95
C LEU A 12 5.86 17.15 -17.53
N ILE A 13 6.37 18.20 -16.87
CA ILE A 13 6.83 18.11 -15.48
C ILE A 13 5.66 17.87 -14.53
N LEU A 14 4.52 18.53 -14.76
CA LEU A 14 3.32 18.37 -13.93
C LEU A 14 2.73 16.96 -14.02
N SER A 15 2.83 16.28 -15.17
CA SER A 15 2.38 14.90 -15.32
C SER A 15 3.19 13.86 -14.54
N ILE A 16 4.40 14.20 -14.06
CA ILE A 16 5.26 13.28 -13.30
C ILE A 16 5.05 13.44 -11.78
N ILE A 17 4.38 14.52 -11.34
CA ILE A 17 4.10 14.81 -9.92
C ILE A 17 2.82 14.11 -9.44
N GLY A 18 2.13 13.36 -10.31
CA GLY A 18 1.03 12.49 -9.91
C GLY A 18 1.49 11.50 -8.84
N CYS A 19 0.71 11.34 -7.77
CA CYS A 19 0.94 10.28 -6.79
C CYS A 19 0.62 8.95 -7.48
N HIS A 20 1.61 8.37 -8.16
CA HIS A 20 1.46 7.08 -8.80
C HIS A 20 1.41 6.00 -7.73
N THR A 21 0.41 5.13 -7.81
CA THR A 21 0.38 3.90 -7.02
C THR A 21 1.69 3.16 -7.30
N PRO A 22 2.51 2.88 -6.26
CA PRO A 22 3.75 2.16 -6.48
C PRO A 22 3.44 0.77 -7.07
N PRO A 23 4.23 0.31 -8.06
CA PRO A 23 4.02 -1.00 -8.67
C PRO A 23 4.06 -2.12 -7.63
N SER A 24 3.21 -3.14 -7.81
CA SER A 24 3.15 -4.30 -6.92
C SER A 24 4.48 -5.08 -6.94
N ARG A 25 4.79 -5.79 -5.87
CA ARG A 25 6.02 -6.62 -5.82
C ARG A 25 6.03 -7.72 -6.89
N GLU A 26 4.86 -8.30 -7.16
CA GLU A 26 4.64 -9.29 -8.20
C GLU A 26 5.00 -8.72 -9.57
N SER A 27 4.53 -7.50 -9.90
CA SER A 27 4.89 -6.82 -11.16
C SER A 27 6.38 -6.46 -11.28
N GLN A 28 7.13 -6.60 -10.19
CA GLN A 28 8.57 -6.34 -10.12
C GLN A 28 9.43 -7.62 -10.04
N ASP A 29 8.82 -8.81 -10.08
CA ASP A 29 9.50 -10.10 -9.81
C ASP A 29 10.29 -10.09 -8.49
N LYS A 30 9.75 -9.41 -7.46
CA LYS A 30 10.37 -9.27 -6.13
C LYS A 30 9.62 -10.07 -5.07
N ASP A 31 9.19 -11.27 -5.40
CA ASP A 31 8.56 -12.16 -4.44
C ASP A 31 9.53 -12.60 -3.34
N PHE A 32 8.95 -13.03 -2.22
CA PHE A 32 9.71 -13.50 -1.07
C PHE A 32 9.92 -15.00 -1.18
N PHE A 33 11.18 -15.41 -1.28
CA PHE A 33 11.58 -16.82 -1.28
C PHE A 33 12.17 -17.28 0.05
N SER A 34 12.42 -16.34 0.98
CA SER A 34 12.89 -16.65 2.33
C SER A 34 12.44 -15.63 3.37
N PHE A 35 12.45 -16.03 4.64
CA PHE A 35 12.13 -15.14 5.76
C PHE A 35 13.14 -13.99 5.90
N ASP A 36 14.41 -14.23 5.58
CA ASP A 36 15.45 -13.18 5.60
C ASP A 36 15.15 -12.07 4.58
N GLN A 37 14.62 -12.42 3.40
CA GLN A 37 14.21 -11.42 2.41
C GLN A 37 13.05 -10.57 2.91
N VAL A 38 12.07 -11.18 3.60
CA VAL A 38 10.96 -10.46 4.24
C VAL A 38 11.51 -9.47 5.25
N ILE A 39 12.44 -9.89 6.13
CA ILE A 39 13.06 -9.01 7.14
C ILE A 39 13.79 -7.84 6.49
N ASN A 40 14.59 -8.10 5.47
CA ASN A 40 15.49 -7.11 4.91
C ASN A 40 14.78 -6.06 4.06
N THR A 41 13.68 -6.41 3.40
CA THR A 41 13.03 -5.51 2.43
C THR A 41 11.67 -4.96 2.88
N SER A 42 11.09 -5.46 3.97
CA SER A 42 9.84 -4.91 4.52
C SER A 42 10.13 -3.74 5.45
N ASP A 43 9.41 -2.64 5.32
CA ASP A 43 9.55 -1.50 6.25
C ASP A 43 8.97 -1.81 7.64
N ARG A 44 7.93 -2.65 7.70
CA ARG A 44 7.21 -3.00 8.93
C ARG A 44 6.89 -4.49 8.95
N ILE A 45 7.15 -5.13 10.10
CA ILE A 45 6.83 -6.55 10.34
C ILE A 45 6.20 -6.64 11.72
N LEU A 46 4.93 -7.05 11.77
CA LEU A 46 4.09 -6.98 12.96
C LEU A 46 3.35 -8.31 13.15
N LYS A 47 3.21 -8.72 14.41
CA LYS A 47 2.23 -9.73 14.81
C LYS A 47 0.93 -9.00 15.14
N LEU A 48 -0.16 -9.39 14.49
CA LEU A 48 -1.44 -8.71 14.55
C LEU A 48 -2.54 -9.63 15.10
N SER A 49 -3.59 -9.02 15.65
CA SER A 49 -4.85 -9.68 15.99
C SER A 49 -5.99 -8.88 15.36
N ARG A 50 -6.96 -9.57 14.73
CA ARG A 50 -8.11 -8.92 14.11
C ARG A 50 -9.04 -8.36 15.20
N ASN A 51 -9.42 -7.09 15.08
CA ASN A 51 -10.26 -6.40 16.07
C ASN A 51 -11.75 -6.32 15.69
N GLY A 52 -12.19 -7.12 14.71
CA GLY A 52 -13.59 -7.22 14.27
C GLY A 52 -14.11 -6.04 13.42
N ASN A 53 -13.61 -4.82 13.65
CA ASN A 53 -14.02 -3.63 12.91
C ASN A 53 -13.52 -3.66 11.46
N GLN A 54 -14.39 -3.23 10.54
CA GLN A 54 -14.06 -3.03 9.13
C GLN A 54 -14.71 -1.76 8.59
N ILE A 55 -14.11 -1.18 7.56
CA ILE A 55 -14.63 -0.01 6.85
C ILE A 55 -14.55 -0.31 5.35
N SER A 56 -15.67 -0.17 4.65
CA SER A 56 -15.72 -0.27 3.19
C SER A 56 -15.92 1.10 2.58
N PHE A 57 -15.21 1.40 1.50
CA PHE A 57 -15.24 2.70 0.83
C PHE A 57 -14.87 2.57 -0.66
N ILE A 58 -15.17 3.61 -1.44
CA ILE A 58 -14.91 3.66 -2.88
C ILE A 58 -13.99 4.85 -3.18
N VAL A 59 -12.95 4.65 -3.99
CA VAL A 59 -12.07 5.70 -4.51
C VAL A 59 -11.89 5.45 -6.01
N ASP A 60 -12.15 6.46 -6.84
CA ASP A 60 -12.00 6.39 -8.30
C ASP A 60 -12.65 5.12 -8.91
N ASP A 61 -13.91 4.87 -8.53
CA ASP A 61 -14.72 3.70 -8.92
C ASP A 61 -14.17 2.32 -8.48
N ILE A 62 -13.08 2.28 -7.73
CA ILE A 62 -12.54 1.04 -7.14
C ILE A 62 -13.08 0.88 -5.72
N SER A 63 -13.63 -0.30 -5.43
CA SER A 63 -14.14 -0.65 -4.11
C SER A 63 -13.05 -1.25 -3.22
N TYR A 64 -12.96 -0.77 -1.99
CA TYR A 64 -11.98 -1.20 -1.00
C TYR A 64 -12.65 -1.62 0.30
N THR A 65 -12.02 -2.57 0.99
CA THR A 65 -12.36 -2.94 2.37
C THR A 65 -11.11 -2.90 3.23
N SER A 66 -11.20 -2.20 4.35
CA SER A 66 -10.12 -2.07 5.32
C SER A 66 -10.49 -2.73 6.64
N PHE A 67 -9.64 -3.65 7.08
CA PHE A 67 -9.84 -4.38 8.33
C PHE A 67 -8.97 -3.78 9.44
N GLN A 68 -9.57 -3.61 10.62
CA GLN A 68 -8.84 -3.16 11.79
C GLN A 68 -8.11 -4.32 12.46
N PHE A 69 -6.83 -4.08 12.77
CA PHE A 69 -5.99 -4.98 13.52
C PHE A 69 -5.39 -4.26 14.73
N LYS A 70 -5.18 -5.02 15.79
CA LYS A 70 -4.44 -4.62 16.98
C LYS A 70 -3.02 -5.20 16.92
N VAL A 71 -2.01 -4.37 17.15
CA VAL A 71 -0.61 -4.82 17.17
C VAL A 71 -0.32 -5.60 18.45
N LEU A 72 -0.02 -6.89 18.32
CA LEU A 72 0.38 -7.75 19.45
C LEU A 72 1.88 -7.63 19.74
N LYS A 73 2.70 -7.58 18.69
CA LYS A 73 4.16 -7.48 18.80
C LYS A 73 4.72 -6.80 17.56
N LYS A 74 5.70 -5.91 17.78
CA LYS A 74 6.56 -5.40 16.72
C LYS A 74 7.78 -6.31 16.54
N ILE A 75 8.05 -6.69 15.30
CA ILE A 75 9.32 -7.33 14.88
C ILE A 75 10.21 -6.27 14.20
N LYS A 76 9.64 -5.44 13.30
CA LYS A 76 10.33 -4.32 12.61
C LYS A 76 9.38 -3.13 12.39
N GLY A 77 9.91 -1.91 12.38
CA GLY A 77 9.17 -0.67 12.07
C GLY A 77 8.87 0.24 13.27
N SER A 78 7.92 1.16 13.13
CA SER A 78 7.63 2.21 14.11
C SER A 78 6.43 1.95 15.03
N SER A 79 5.60 0.93 14.77
CA SER A 79 4.40 0.66 15.58
C SER A 79 4.72 0.18 17.01
N LYS A 80 3.82 0.51 17.93
CA LYS A 80 3.83 0.08 19.31
C LYS A 80 2.82 -1.05 19.53
N LYS A 81 3.01 -1.77 20.64
CA LYS A 81 2.03 -2.75 21.11
C LYS A 81 0.70 -2.02 21.38
N ASP A 82 -0.40 -2.69 21.07
CA ASP A 82 -1.77 -2.21 21.23
C ASP A 82 -2.20 -1.09 20.25
N ASP A 83 -1.31 -0.64 19.35
CA ASP A 83 -1.70 0.24 18.23
C ASP A 83 -2.81 -0.40 17.40
N LEU A 84 -3.79 0.42 17.00
CA LEU A 84 -4.81 0.05 16.03
C LEU A 84 -4.35 0.46 14.64
N ILE A 85 -4.31 -0.49 13.73
CA ILE A 85 -3.93 -0.27 12.33
C ILE A 85 -5.02 -0.78 11.41
N TYR A 86 -5.12 -0.15 10.25
CA TYR A 86 -6.03 -0.56 9.18
C TYR A 86 -5.21 -1.11 8.02
N ILE A 87 -5.57 -2.30 7.54
CA ILE A 87 -4.99 -2.88 6.34
C ILE A 87 -6.10 -2.96 5.30
N THR A 88 -5.89 -2.26 4.19
CA THR A 88 -6.86 -2.08 3.11
C THR A 88 -6.54 -3.02 1.96
N PHE A 89 -7.59 -3.65 1.45
CA PHE A 89 -7.55 -4.49 0.25
C PHE A 89 -8.58 -3.95 -0.75
N THR A 90 -8.33 -4.17 -2.04
CA THR A 90 -9.39 -4.04 -3.06
C THR A 90 -10.40 -5.17 -2.85
N ASN A 91 -11.67 -4.90 -3.16
CA ASN A 91 -12.70 -5.93 -3.03
C ASN A 91 -12.46 -7.08 -4.01
N ASP A 92 -12.03 -6.80 -5.24
CA ASP A 92 -11.68 -7.84 -6.23
C ASP A 92 -10.67 -8.85 -5.67
N TYR A 93 -9.65 -8.37 -4.94
CA TYR A 93 -8.66 -9.25 -4.31
C TYR A 93 -9.27 -10.10 -3.18
N LEU A 94 -10.23 -9.55 -2.43
CA LEU A 94 -10.89 -10.30 -1.35
C LEU A 94 -11.87 -11.34 -1.89
N ASP A 95 -12.54 -11.05 -2.99
CA ASP A 95 -13.48 -11.97 -3.62
C ASP A 95 -12.75 -13.20 -4.20
N ASP A 96 -11.54 -13.02 -4.75
CA ASP A 96 -10.69 -14.13 -5.23
C ASP A 96 -10.15 -15.03 -4.10
N LEU A 97 -10.20 -14.57 -2.84
CA LEU A 97 -9.67 -15.26 -1.66
C LEU A 97 -10.70 -16.17 -0.97
N ILE A 98 -11.98 -16.09 -1.34
CA ILE A 98 -13.12 -16.81 -0.73
C ILE A 98 -13.54 -17.99 -1.60
#